data_AF-C5KVC6-F1
#
_entry.id   AF-C5KVC6-F1
#
_cell.length_a   1.000
_cell.length_b   1.000
_cell.length_c   1.000
_cell.angle_alpha   90.00
_cell.angle_beta   90.00
_cell.angle_gamma   90.00
#
_symmetry.space_group_name_H-M   'P 1'
#
loop_
_entity.id
_entity.type
_entity.pdbx_description
1 polymer ?
#
loop_
_entity_poly.entity_id
_entity_poly.type
_entity_poly.pdbx_seq_one_letter_code
_entity_poly.pdbx_strand_id
1 'polypeptide(L)'
;MEYFSADLFIPCGGRPGTINIGNVDKTMFNPETKELKFKYVVEGANLFLTDDARRYLEDAGVQLFKDASTNKGGVTSSSMEVFAALCMDTADHDKFLCSRDETSAPPEFYEQYVQEILAAVRHNAKMEFNGIWKTNHEVKYPDGSRYIRKTDATILLSKKINDMQSYILGVLEEHDPENDWMVRAVLRRCVPRLLLVHCGLDKIVENTPEAYLNAMVATWIADEFVYSNGLQTSEFAFFQFMRSLEEKSEGEVTPSTM
;
A
#
# COMPACT_ATOMS: atom_id res chain seq x y z
N MET A 1 -11.57 0.18 -29.87
CA MET A 1 -11.56 1.51 -29.20
C MET A 1 -11.71 2.67 -30.19
N GLU A 2 -12.23 2.46 -31.41
CA GLU A 2 -12.29 3.52 -32.43
C GLU A 2 -13.34 4.60 -32.09
N TYR A 3 -14.36 4.25 -31.30
CA TYR A 3 -15.49 5.15 -30.96
C TYR A 3 -15.79 5.29 -29.46
N PHE A 4 -14.88 4.84 -28.58
CA PHE A 4 -15.17 4.84 -27.13
C PHE A 4 -14.38 5.94 -26.42
N SER A 5 -15.10 6.85 -25.77
CA SER A 5 -14.59 7.83 -24.81
C SER A 5 -15.35 7.68 -23.49
N ALA A 6 -14.69 8.01 -22.39
CA ALA A 6 -15.27 7.98 -21.04
C ALA A 6 -14.46 8.91 -20.13
N ASP A 7 -14.99 9.26 -18.95
CA ASP A 7 -14.21 10.05 -18.00
C ASP A 7 -13.04 9.24 -17.41
N LEU A 8 -13.24 7.94 -17.14
CA LEU A 8 -12.30 7.07 -16.46
C LEU A 8 -12.02 5.79 -17.28
N PHE A 9 -10.75 5.48 -17.47
CA PHE A 9 -10.28 4.23 -18.05
C PHE A 9 -9.48 3.43 -17.03
N ILE A 10 -9.91 2.19 -16.77
CA ILE A 10 -9.25 1.26 -15.85
C ILE A 10 -8.90 -0.01 -16.63
N PRO A 11 -7.68 -0.13 -17.19
CA PRO A 11 -7.26 -1.37 -17.82
C PRO A 11 -7.03 -2.43 -16.73
N CYS A 12 -7.85 -3.48 -16.70
CA CYS A 12 -7.75 -4.60 -15.75
C CYS A 12 -7.26 -5.92 -16.38
N GLY A 13 -6.75 -5.86 -17.61
CA GLY A 13 -6.12 -6.99 -18.30
C GLY A 13 -5.44 -6.52 -19.59
N GLY A 14 -4.70 -7.41 -20.24
CA GLY A 14 -3.95 -7.10 -21.46
C GLY A 14 -2.50 -7.54 -21.38
N ARG A 15 -1.76 -7.40 -22.49
CA ARG A 15 -0.32 -7.68 -22.51
C ARG A 15 0.46 -6.47 -21.97
N PRO A 16 1.62 -6.67 -21.31
CA PRO A 16 2.52 -5.57 -21.00
C PRO A 16 2.81 -4.72 -22.24
N GLY A 17 2.74 -3.39 -22.09
CA GLY A 17 2.94 -2.42 -23.17
C GLY A 17 1.88 -2.46 -24.27
N THR A 18 0.65 -2.89 -23.94
CA THR A 18 -0.51 -2.84 -24.86
C THR A 18 -0.69 -1.42 -25.41
N ILE A 19 -0.56 -0.42 -24.55
CA ILE A 19 -0.43 0.98 -24.96
C ILE A 19 1.03 1.39 -24.79
N ASN A 20 1.64 1.84 -25.87
CA ASN A 20 3.03 2.27 -25.91
C ASN A 20 3.20 3.53 -26.77
N ILE A 21 4.37 4.13 -26.77
CA ILE A 21 4.61 5.39 -27.50
C ILE A 21 4.29 5.29 -29.00
N GLY A 22 4.45 4.11 -29.60
CA GLY A 22 4.16 3.89 -31.02
C GLY A 22 2.66 3.85 -31.36
N ASN A 23 1.79 3.68 -30.36
CA ASN A 23 0.34 3.58 -30.59
C ASN A 23 -0.52 4.49 -29.68
N VAL A 24 0.07 5.23 -28.74
CA VAL A 24 -0.65 6.04 -27.75
C VAL A 24 -1.56 7.08 -28.41
N ASP A 25 -1.09 7.75 -29.47
CA ASP A 25 -1.91 8.72 -30.22
C ASP A 25 -3.15 8.07 -30.83
N LYS A 26 -2.97 6.93 -31.51
CA LYS A 26 -4.05 6.21 -32.18
C LYS A 26 -5.05 5.63 -31.17
N THR A 27 -4.58 5.22 -30.00
CA THR A 27 -5.39 4.52 -29.01
C THR A 27 -6.13 5.48 -28.09
N MET A 28 -5.47 6.53 -27.61
CA MET A 28 -5.94 7.40 -26.52
C MET A 28 -6.52 8.74 -26.97
N PHE A 29 -6.35 9.11 -28.24
CA PHE A 29 -6.88 10.36 -28.79
C PHE A 29 -7.96 10.08 -29.84
N ASN A 30 -8.95 10.96 -29.90
CA ASN A 30 -9.95 10.93 -30.96
C ASN A 30 -9.26 11.26 -32.30
N PRO A 31 -9.44 10.43 -33.35
CA PRO A 31 -8.73 10.63 -34.62
C PRO A 31 -9.12 11.94 -35.31
N GLU A 32 -10.36 12.41 -35.13
CA GLU A 32 -10.91 13.62 -35.74
C GLU A 32 -10.65 14.87 -34.89
N THR A 33 -11.04 14.84 -33.61
CA THR A 33 -10.93 16.04 -32.75
C THR A 33 -9.54 16.24 -32.15
N LYS A 34 -8.70 15.19 -32.15
CA LYS A 34 -7.41 15.14 -31.43
C LYS A 34 -7.51 15.34 -29.92
N GLU A 35 -8.72 15.25 -29.36
CA GLU A 35 -8.93 15.33 -27.92
C GLU A 35 -8.66 13.98 -27.25
N LEU A 36 -8.26 14.01 -25.98
CA LEU A 36 -8.11 12.82 -25.16
C LEU A 36 -9.46 12.10 -25.00
N LYS A 37 -9.46 10.78 -25.21
CA LYS A 37 -10.65 9.94 -24.98
C LYS A 37 -10.99 9.75 -23.50
N PHE A 38 -10.01 9.93 -22.63
CA PHE A 38 -10.12 9.68 -21.19
C PHE A 38 -9.47 10.80 -20.38
N LYS A 39 -10.15 11.24 -19.32
CA LYS A 39 -9.61 12.24 -18.38
C LYS A 39 -8.74 11.60 -17.30
N TYR A 40 -9.14 10.40 -16.86
CA TYR A 40 -8.45 9.62 -15.83
C TYR A 40 -8.04 8.26 -16.38
N VAL A 41 -6.82 7.84 -16.03
CA VAL A 41 -6.32 6.49 -16.29
C VAL A 41 -5.80 5.91 -14.98
N VAL A 42 -6.37 4.80 -14.54
CA VAL A 42 -5.99 4.11 -13.29
C VAL A 42 -5.63 2.67 -13.65
N GLU A 43 -4.35 2.33 -13.67
CA GLU A 43 -3.91 1.03 -14.18
C GLU A 43 -4.19 -0.12 -13.19
N GLY A 44 -5.18 -0.97 -13.46
CA GLY A 44 -5.40 -2.18 -12.68
C GLY A 44 -4.44 -3.32 -13.07
N ALA A 45 -4.13 -3.43 -14.36
CA ALA A 45 -3.25 -4.44 -14.92
C ALA A 45 -1.78 -4.05 -14.82
N ASN A 46 -0.94 -5.05 -14.56
CA ASN A 46 0.50 -4.87 -14.48
C ASN A 46 1.08 -4.48 -15.86
N LEU A 47 1.81 -3.37 -15.90
CA LEU A 47 2.57 -2.84 -17.04
C LEU A 47 1.75 -2.61 -18.31
N PHE A 48 0.46 -2.28 -18.20
CA PHE A 48 -0.41 -2.10 -19.38
C PHE A 48 0.05 -0.96 -20.29
N LEU A 49 0.41 0.19 -19.70
CA LEU A 49 1.06 1.30 -20.41
C LEU A 49 2.58 1.25 -20.20
N THR A 50 3.37 1.58 -21.23
CA THR A 50 4.81 1.82 -21.07
C THR A 50 5.10 3.18 -20.41
N ASP A 51 6.27 3.35 -19.81
CA ASP A 51 6.61 4.58 -19.06
C ASP A 51 6.60 5.85 -19.93
N ASP A 52 7.05 5.75 -21.18
CA ASP A 52 7.00 6.84 -22.15
C ASP A 52 5.56 7.21 -22.54
N ALA A 53 4.68 6.22 -22.75
CA ALA A 53 3.26 6.45 -23.00
C ALA A 53 2.56 7.10 -21.80
N ARG A 54 2.87 6.67 -20.57
CA ARG A 54 2.33 7.30 -19.34
C ARG A 54 2.71 8.77 -19.26
N ARG A 55 3.99 9.08 -19.47
CA ARG A 55 4.52 10.45 -19.45
C ARG A 55 3.88 11.32 -20.52
N TYR A 56 3.73 10.77 -21.73
CA TYR A 56 3.07 11.45 -22.83
C TYR A 56 1.60 11.79 -22.51
N LEU A 57 0.86 10.85 -21.93
CA LEU A 57 -0.54 11.08 -21.52
C LEU A 57 -0.67 12.09 -20.37
N GLU A 58 0.20 12.01 -19.36
CA GLU A 58 0.21 13.02 -18.28
C GLU A 58 0.53 14.42 -18.82
N ASP A 59 1.48 14.55 -19.76
CA ASP A 59 1.81 15.83 -20.40
C ASP A 59 0.65 16.37 -21.24
N ALA A 60 -0.17 15.48 -21.81
CA ALA A 60 -1.41 15.84 -22.52
C ALA A 60 -2.57 16.20 -21.58
N GLY A 61 -2.41 16.05 -20.25
CA GLY A 61 -3.39 16.44 -19.24
C GLY A 61 -4.18 15.29 -18.60
N VAL A 62 -3.87 14.03 -18.91
CA VAL A 62 -4.51 12.88 -18.27
C VAL A 62 -4.08 12.79 -16.79
N GLN A 63 -5.06 12.60 -15.90
CA GLN A 63 -4.78 12.22 -14.52
C GLN A 63 -4.49 10.71 -14.47
N LEU A 64 -3.21 10.36 -14.59
CA LEU A 64 -2.75 8.98 -14.65
C LEU A 64 -2.17 8.51 -13.32
N PHE A 65 -2.59 7.33 -12.87
CA PHE A 65 -2.02 6.60 -11.73
C PHE A 65 -1.51 5.24 -12.20
N LYS A 66 -0.21 4.99 -11.99
CA LYS A 66 0.44 3.78 -12.49
C LYS A 66 0.10 2.56 -11.65
N ASP A 67 0.17 1.43 -12.32
CA ASP A 67 -0.11 0.08 -11.83
C ASP A 67 0.53 -0.22 -10.48
N ALA A 68 1.82 0.09 -10.32
CA ALA A 68 2.55 -0.18 -9.07
C ALA A 68 1.96 0.50 -7.83
N SER A 69 1.12 1.54 -7.98
CA SER A 69 0.37 2.18 -6.91
C SER A 69 -1.06 1.60 -6.78
N THR A 70 -1.70 1.32 -7.90
CA THR A 70 -3.16 1.09 -7.98
C THR A 70 -3.57 -0.38 -7.86
N ASN A 71 -2.64 -1.32 -8.03
CA ASN A 71 -2.92 -2.76 -7.95
C ASN A 71 -2.45 -3.45 -6.66
N LYS A 72 -2.02 -2.69 -5.64
CA LYS A 72 -1.46 -3.21 -4.37
C LYS A 72 -2.44 -4.02 -3.52
N GLY A 73 -3.76 -3.83 -3.71
CA GLY A 73 -4.79 -4.47 -2.87
C GLY A 73 -4.70 -5.99 -2.82
N GLY A 74 -4.35 -6.65 -3.94
CA GLY A 74 -4.21 -8.11 -3.99
C GLY A 74 -3.02 -8.61 -3.16
N VAL A 75 -1.90 -7.88 -3.16
CA VAL A 75 -0.72 -8.22 -2.34
C VAL A 75 -1.03 -7.98 -0.87
N THR A 76 -1.71 -6.89 -0.52
CA THR A 76 -2.14 -6.63 0.86
C THR A 76 -3.03 -7.74 1.39
N SER A 77 -4.02 -8.20 0.61
CA SER A 77 -4.91 -9.29 1.06
C SER A 77 -4.16 -10.61 1.22
N SER A 78 -3.29 -10.99 0.29
CA SER A 78 -2.56 -12.26 0.39
C SER A 78 -1.51 -12.25 1.50
N SER A 79 -0.85 -11.12 1.75
CA SER A 79 0.05 -10.97 2.90
C SER A 79 -0.69 -11.15 4.22
N MET A 80 -1.89 -10.59 4.35
CA MET A 80 -2.72 -10.75 5.55
C MET A 80 -3.28 -12.16 5.70
N GLU A 81 -3.57 -12.86 4.60
CA GLU A 81 -3.95 -14.27 4.62
C GLU A 81 -2.81 -15.15 5.16
N VAL A 82 -1.59 -14.96 4.65
CA VAL A 82 -0.39 -15.66 5.15
C VAL A 82 -0.12 -15.32 6.62
N PHE A 83 -0.24 -14.04 6.99
CA PHE A 83 -0.02 -13.63 8.38
C PHE A 83 -1.01 -14.30 9.34
N ALA A 84 -2.29 -14.37 9.00
CA ALA A 84 -3.29 -15.05 9.82
C ALA A 84 -2.97 -16.54 10.00
N ALA A 85 -2.50 -17.22 8.95
CA ALA A 85 -2.06 -18.61 9.02
C ALA A 85 -0.82 -18.83 9.88
N LEU A 86 0.07 -17.82 9.98
CA LEU A 86 1.26 -17.88 10.84
C LEU A 86 0.92 -17.63 12.31
N CYS A 87 0.04 -16.67 12.60
CA CYS A 87 -0.18 -16.23 13.98
C CYS A 87 -1.24 -17.05 14.73
N MET A 88 -2.19 -17.68 14.02
CA MET A 88 -3.25 -18.50 14.62
C MET A 88 -2.81 -19.95 14.85
N ASP A 89 -3.38 -20.59 15.86
CA ASP A 89 -3.28 -22.04 15.99
C ASP A 89 -3.97 -22.72 14.80
N THR A 90 -3.40 -23.81 14.28
CA THR A 90 -3.91 -24.51 13.09
C THR A 90 -5.39 -24.87 13.20
N ALA A 91 -5.83 -25.38 14.35
CA ALA A 91 -7.22 -25.78 14.57
C ALA A 91 -8.19 -24.58 14.53
N ASP A 92 -7.76 -23.40 15.00
CA ASP A 92 -8.55 -22.19 14.95
C ASP A 92 -8.58 -21.61 13.54
N HIS A 93 -7.43 -21.59 12.85
CA HIS A 93 -7.36 -21.17 11.44
C HIS A 93 -8.33 -21.97 10.57
N ASP A 94 -8.28 -23.31 10.64
CA ASP A 94 -9.16 -24.18 9.85
C ASP A 94 -10.64 -23.99 10.18
N LYS A 95 -10.95 -23.68 11.45
CA LYS A 95 -12.33 -23.47 11.90
C LYS A 95 -12.88 -22.11 11.48
N PHE A 96 -12.06 -21.06 11.54
CA PHE A 96 -12.51 -19.66 11.47
C PHE A 96 -12.20 -18.98 10.15
N LEU A 97 -11.20 -19.43 9.38
CA LEU A 97 -10.76 -18.81 8.13
C LEU A 97 -10.92 -19.71 6.90
N CYS A 98 -11.13 -21.01 7.07
CA CYS A 98 -11.35 -21.94 5.96
C CYS A 98 -12.83 -22.28 5.78
N SER A 99 -13.30 -22.34 4.52
CA SER A 99 -14.58 -22.94 4.18
C SER A 99 -14.54 -24.45 4.42
N ARG A 100 -15.62 -25.01 4.98
CA ARG A 100 -15.71 -26.45 5.27
C ARG A 100 -15.89 -27.30 4.02
N ASP A 101 -16.57 -26.73 3.01
CA ASP A 101 -16.80 -27.31 1.70
C ASP A 101 -17.16 -26.19 0.69
N GLU A 102 -17.22 -26.50 -0.60
CA GLU A 102 -17.49 -25.53 -1.69
C GLU A 102 -18.92 -24.93 -1.65
N THR A 103 -19.84 -25.55 -0.93
CA THR A 103 -21.27 -25.17 -0.88
C THR A 103 -21.67 -24.44 0.40
N SER A 104 -20.86 -24.55 1.45
CA SER A 104 -21.07 -23.92 2.75
C SER A 104 -20.74 -22.44 2.71
N ALA A 105 -21.52 -21.64 3.43
CA ALA A 105 -21.19 -20.24 3.66
C ALA A 105 -19.85 -20.12 4.41
N PRO A 106 -19.06 -19.05 4.18
CA PRO A 106 -17.84 -18.81 4.94
C PRO A 106 -18.16 -18.64 6.43
N PRO A 107 -17.21 -18.95 7.34
CA PRO A 107 -17.38 -18.64 8.75
C PRO A 107 -17.60 -17.13 8.97
N GLU A 108 -18.44 -16.76 9.94
CA GLU A 108 -18.68 -15.36 10.30
C GLU A 108 -17.37 -14.61 10.64
N PHE A 109 -16.44 -15.30 11.29
CA PHE A 109 -15.11 -14.76 11.59
C PHE A 109 -14.36 -14.36 10.32
N TYR A 110 -14.38 -15.21 9.28
CA TYR A 110 -13.78 -14.90 7.98
C TYR A 110 -14.44 -13.67 7.34
N GLU A 111 -15.77 -13.56 7.39
CA GLU A 111 -16.46 -12.39 6.83
C GLU A 111 -16.06 -11.08 7.53
N GLN A 112 -15.95 -11.10 8.86
CA GLN A 112 -15.45 -9.96 9.64
C GLN A 112 -13.98 -9.65 9.30
N TYR A 113 -13.15 -10.68 9.17
CA TYR A 113 -11.74 -10.54 8.79
C TYR A 113 -11.59 -9.87 7.42
N VAL A 114 -12.40 -10.28 6.43
CA VAL A 114 -12.44 -9.67 5.10
C VAL A 114 -12.79 -8.19 5.19
N GLN A 115 -13.72 -7.78 6.06
CA GLN A 115 -14.04 -6.36 6.23
C GLN A 115 -12.87 -5.56 6.80
N GLU A 116 -12.10 -6.11 7.74
CA GLU A 116 -10.89 -5.46 8.27
C GLU A 116 -9.81 -5.34 7.20
N ILE A 117 -9.57 -6.38 6.39
CA ILE A 117 -8.62 -6.32 5.26
C ILE A 117 -9.06 -5.26 4.25
N LEU A 118 -10.35 -5.21 3.90
CA LEU A 118 -10.88 -4.20 2.98
C LEU A 118 -10.72 -2.78 3.56
N ALA A 119 -10.86 -2.61 4.88
CA ALA A 119 -10.60 -1.33 5.53
C ALA A 119 -9.12 -0.93 5.42
N ALA A 120 -8.19 -1.87 5.65
CA ALA A 120 -6.75 -1.65 5.48
C ALA A 120 -6.39 -1.30 4.03
N VAL A 121 -6.92 -2.02 3.05
CA VAL A 121 -6.71 -1.73 1.61
C VAL A 121 -7.19 -0.32 1.25
N ARG A 122 -8.37 0.09 1.74
CA ARG A 122 -8.90 1.45 1.49
C ARG A 122 -8.05 2.52 2.17
N HIS A 123 -7.58 2.26 3.39
CA HIS A 123 -6.68 3.17 4.11
C HIS A 123 -5.37 3.36 3.34
N ASN A 124 -4.72 2.27 2.95
CA ASN A 124 -3.46 2.30 2.19
C ASN A 124 -3.64 2.98 0.84
N ALA A 125 -4.72 2.71 0.12
CA ALA A 125 -5.04 3.39 -1.14
C ALA A 125 -5.21 4.90 -0.97
N LYS A 126 -5.82 5.34 0.13
CA LYS A 126 -5.97 6.77 0.46
C LYS A 126 -4.61 7.41 0.77
N MET A 127 -3.76 6.73 1.53
CA MET A 127 -2.41 7.19 1.86
C MET A 127 -1.55 7.32 0.59
N GLU A 128 -1.51 6.29 -0.25
CA GLU A 128 -0.82 6.29 -1.54
C GLU A 128 -1.29 7.44 -2.45
N PHE A 129 -2.61 7.56 -2.64
CA PHE A 129 -3.19 8.63 -3.46
C PHE A 129 -2.79 10.01 -2.94
N ASN A 130 -2.95 10.25 -1.64
CA ASN A 130 -2.61 11.55 -1.04
C ASN A 130 -1.11 11.84 -1.14
N GLY A 131 -0.27 10.83 -0.92
CA GLY A 131 1.19 10.94 -1.06
C GLY A 131 1.60 11.34 -2.47
N ILE A 132 1.09 10.63 -3.49
CA ILE A 132 1.33 10.93 -4.90
C ILE A 132 0.80 12.32 -5.24
N TRP A 133 -0.44 12.62 -4.84
CA TRP A 133 -1.11 13.87 -5.17
C TRP A 133 -0.36 15.06 -4.60
N LYS A 134 -0.03 15.03 -3.30
CA LYS A 134 0.77 16.06 -2.63
C LYS A 134 2.13 16.24 -3.31
N THR A 135 2.82 15.13 -3.55
CA THR A 135 4.14 15.13 -4.19
C THR A 135 4.10 15.76 -5.59
N ASN A 136 3.09 15.43 -6.41
CA ASN A 136 2.87 16.01 -7.73
C ASN A 136 2.50 17.51 -7.71
N HIS A 137 2.04 18.07 -6.58
CA HIS A 137 1.67 19.49 -6.46
C HIS A 137 2.71 20.34 -5.73
N GLU A 138 3.64 19.72 -4.98
CA GLU A 138 4.58 20.44 -4.12
C GLU A 138 6.03 20.28 -4.57
N VAL A 139 6.37 19.20 -5.28
CA VAL A 139 7.76 18.90 -5.66
C VAL A 139 8.00 19.20 -7.13
N LYS A 140 9.05 19.96 -7.43
CA LYS A 140 9.52 20.22 -8.81
C LYS A 140 10.67 19.31 -9.19
N TYR A 141 10.86 19.09 -10.49
CA TYR A 141 12.11 18.50 -10.98
C TYR A 141 13.32 19.36 -10.57
N PRO A 142 14.53 18.78 -10.48
CA PRO A 142 15.73 19.50 -10.03
C PRO A 142 16.07 20.75 -10.85
N ASP A 143 15.69 20.78 -12.13
CA ASP A 143 15.87 21.93 -13.02
C ASP A 143 14.84 23.05 -12.81
N GLY A 144 13.86 22.86 -11.92
CA GLY A 144 12.80 23.80 -11.61
C GLY A 144 11.75 23.98 -12.71
N SER A 145 11.82 23.20 -13.80
CA SER A 145 11.01 23.38 -15.02
C SER A 145 9.51 23.24 -14.77
N ARG A 146 9.12 22.25 -13.94
CA ARG A 146 7.74 21.95 -13.59
C ARG A 146 7.65 21.04 -12.37
N TYR A 147 6.42 20.84 -11.89
CA TYR A 147 6.13 19.82 -10.89
C TYR A 147 6.34 18.41 -11.44
N ILE A 148 6.79 17.49 -10.57
CA ILE A 148 7.05 16.10 -10.96
C ILE A 148 5.76 15.40 -11.32
N ARG A 149 5.79 14.53 -12.33
CA ARG A 149 4.62 13.73 -12.73
C ARG A 149 4.17 12.77 -11.64
N LYS A 150 2.90 12.34 -11.69
CA LYS A 150 2.36 11.34 -10.74
C LYS A 150 3.07 10.00 -10.87
N THR A 151 3.37 9.58 -12.10
CA THR A 151 4.18 8.38 -12.36
C THR A 151 5.57 8.43 -11.73
N ASP A 152 6.24 9.58 -11.76
CA ASP A 152 7.54 9.76 -11.14
C ASP A 152 7.42 9.88 -9.60
N ALA A 153 6.35 10.51 -9.11
CA ALA A 153 6.04 10.59 -7.69
C ALA A 153 5.86 9.21 -7.05
N THR A 154 5.13 8.29 -7.71
CA THR A 154 5.03 6.87 -7.28
C THR A 154 6.41 6.25 -7.10
N ILE A 155 7.31 6.43 -8.06
CA ILE A 155 8.66 5.82 -8.03
C ILE A 155 9.48 6.41 -6.88
N LEU A 156 9.45 7.72 -6.71
CA LEU A 156 10.20 8.41 -5.66
C LEU A 156 9.70 8.05 -4.26
N LEU A 157 8.38 8.00 -4.07
CA LEU A 157 7.77 7.59 -2.80
C LEU A 157 8.10 6.13 -2.48
N SER A 158 7.92 5.23 -3.44
CA SER A 158 8.25 3.81 -3.25
C SER A 158 9.72 3.61 -2.90
N LYS A 159 10.64 4.30 -3.60
CA LYS A 159 12.06 4.26 -3.27
C LYS A 159 12.33 4.76 -1.84
N LYS A 160 11.74 5.89 -1.46
CA LYS A 160 11.92 6.48 -0.13
C LYS A 160 11.41 5.56 0.99
N ILE A 161 10.25 4.95 0.79
CA ILE A 161 9.66 3.96 1.71
C ILE A 161 10.58 2.75 1.83
N ASN A 162 11.00 2.16 0.71
CA ASN A 162 11.87 0.97 0.73
C ASN A 162 13.24 1.25 1.37
N ASP A 163 13.84 2.40 1.07
CA ASP A 163 15.12 2.82 1.69
C ASP A 163 14.95 2.94 3.22
N MET A 164 13.85 3.53 3.68
CA MET A 164 13.55 3.68 5.11
C MET A 164 13.21 2.35 5.78
N GLN A 165 12.39 1.52 5.15
CA GLN A 165 12.03 0.19 5.64
C GLN A 165 13.29 -0.67 5.80
N SER A 166 14.21 -0.63 4.83
CA SER A 166 15.48 -1.37 4.89
C SER A 166 16.36 -0.90 6.06
N TYR A 167 16.42 0.42 6.30
CA TYR A 167 17.15 0.98 7.44
C TYR A 167 16.57 0.54 8.78
N ILE A 168 15.24 0.65 8.95
CA ILE A 168 14.56 0.25 10.19
C ILE A 168 14.70 -1.26 10.42
N LEU A 169 14.59 -2.06 9.36
CA LEU A 169 14.77 -3.50 9.47
C LEU A 169 16.18 -3.86 9.98
N GLY A 170 17.22 -3.21 9.47
CA GLY A 170 18.59 -3.41 9.95
C GLY A 170 18.74 -3.08 11.45
N VAL A 171 18.07 -2.04 11.94
CA VAL A 171 18.05 -1.70 13.38
C VAL A 171 17.31 -2.76 14.20
N LEU A 172 16.21 -3.30 13.69
CA LEU A 172 15.44 -4.35 14.37
C LEU A 172 16.21 -5.68 14.44
N GLU A 173 17.00 -6.01 13.42
CA GLU A 173 17.81 -7.25 13.36
C GLU A 173 18.97 -7.28 14.36
N GLU A 174 19.44 -6.12 14.85
CA GLU A 174 20.50 -6.05 15.86
C GLU A 174 20.05 -6.51 17.26
N HIS A 175 18.76 -6.84 17.44
CA HIS A 175 18.17 -7.43 18.65
C HIS A 175 18.48 -6.64 19.93
N ASP A 176 17.80 -5.49 20.06
CA ASP A 176 17.83 -4.69 21.29
C ASP A 176 16.52 -4.84 22.07
N PRO A 177 16.55 -5.41 23.30
CA PRO A 177 15.38 -5.49 24.18
C PRO A 177 14.71 -4.14 24.47
N GLU A 178 15.45 -3.02 24.37
CA GLU A 178 14.89 -1.67 24.51
C GLU A 178 13.87 -1.34 23.40
N ASN A 179 13.87 -2.08 22.29
CA ASN A 179 12.94 -1.89 21.17
C ASN A 179 11.63 -2.69 21.30
N ASP A 180 11.45 -3.52 22.33
CA ASP A 180 10.23 -4.36 22.49
C ASP A 180 8.95 -3.52 22.57
N TRP A 181 9.01 -2.35 23.23
CA TRP A 181 7.87 -1.44 23.30
C TRP A 181 7.43 -0.99 21.90
N MET A 182 8.38 -0.68 21.00
CA MET A 182 8.13 -0.20 19.65
C MET A 182 7.50 -1.31 18.81
N VAL A 183 8.07 -2.51 18.85
CA VAL A 183 7.53 -3.68 18.14
C VAL A 183 6.08 -3.92 18.57
N ARG A 184 5.82 -3.99 19.88
CA ARG A 184 4.47 -4.23 20.42
C ARG A 184 3.51 -3.08 20.10
N ALA A 185 3.95 -1.83 20.21
CA ALA A 185 3.14 -0.67 19.88
C ALA A 185 2.72 -0.69 18.40
N VAL A 186 3.65 -0.97 17.49
CA VAL A 186 3.36 -1.01 16.06
C VAL A 186 2.48 -2.21 15.70
N LEU A 187 2.74 -3.39 16.26
CA LEU A 187 1.91 -4.57 16.03
C LEU A 187 0.44 -4.34 16.46
N ARG A 188 0.17 -3.62 17.55
CA ARG A 188 -1.20 -3.26 17.93
C ARG A 188 -1.92 -2.39 16.89
N ARG A 189 -1.17 -1.68 16.03
CA ARG A 189 -1.70 -0.77 15.00
C ARG A 189 -1.80 -1.42 13.63
N CYS A 190 -0.87 -2.30 13.27
CA CYS A 190 -0.82 -2.92 11.95
C CYS A 190 -1.49 -4.29 11.87
N VAL A 191 -1.65 -4.99 13.00
CA VAL A 191 -2.36 -6.28 13.06
C VAL A 191 -3.88 -6.05 13.04
N PRO A 192 -4.64 -6.80 12.22
CA PRO A 192 -6.10 -6.79 12.25
C PRO A 192 -6.65 -6.97 13.68
N ARG A 193 -7.59 -6.10 14.07
CA ARG A 193 -8.17 -6.07 15.43
C ARG A 193 -8.80 -7.41 15.78
N LEU A 194 -9.47 -8.06 14.83
CA LEU A 194 -10.06 -9.38 15.02
C LEU A 194 -9.02 -10.42 15.46
N LEU A 195 -7.81 -10.40 14.89
CA LEU A 195 -6.72 -11.30 15.29
C LEU A 195 -6.15 -10.93 16.66
N LEU A 196 -6.03 -9.65 16.99
CA LEU A 196 -5.61 -9.19 18.32
C LEU A 196 -6.58 -9.66 19.41
N VAL A 197 -7.89 -9.55 19.17
CA VAL A 197 -8.94 -9.97 20.10
C VAL A 197 -8.96 -11.49 20.26
N HIS A 198 -8.80 -12.24 19.15
CA HIS A 198 -8.85 -13.70 19.16
C HIS A 198 -7.59 -14.34 19.76
N CYS A 199 -6.41 -13.94 19.30
CA CYS A 199 -5.15 -14.56 19.68
C CYS A 199 -4.50 -13.91 20.92
N GLY A 200 -4.68 -12.60 21.09
CA GLY A 200 -3.84 -11.79 21.95
C GLY A 200 -2.47 -11.50 21.33
N LEU A 201 -1.87 -10.36 21.69
CA LEU A 201 -0.60 -9.93 21.11
C LEU A 201 0.56 -10.87 21.44
N ASP A 202 0.64 -11.36 22.69
CA ASP A 202 1.75 -12.23 23.12
C ASP A 202 1.81 -13.51 22.30
N LYS A 203 0.65 -14.14 22.05
CA LYS A 203 0.56 -15.35 21.24
C LYS A 203 0.88 -15.11 19.78
N ILE A 204 0.49 -13.94 19.23
CA ILE A 204 0.87 -13.55 17.87
C ILE A 204 2.39 -13.43 17.76
N VAL A 205 3.05 -12.81 18.74
CA VAL A 205 4.51 -12.68 18.76
C VAL A 205 5.18 -14.04 18.91
N GLU A 206 4.65 -14.93 19.74
CA GLU A 206 5.19 -16.29 19.94
C GLU A 206 5.05 -17.17 18.69
N ASN A 207 3.89 -17.14 18.03
CA ASN A 207 3.59 -18.01 16.90
C ASN A 207 4.24 -17.55 15.58
N THR A 208 4.48 -16.24 15.42
CA THR A 208 4.91 -15.67 14.15
C THR A 208 6.44 -15.60 14.07
N PRO A 209 7.07 -16.01 12.95
CA PRO A 209 8.50 -15.84 12.76
C PRO A 209 8.92 -14.38 12.95
N GLU A 210 9.97 -14.18 13.74
CA GLU A 210 10.43 -12.84 14.13
C GLU A 210 10.77 -11.95 12.92
N ALA A 211 11.42 -12.51 11.90
CA ALA A 211 11.71 -11.78 10.66
C ALA A 211 10.44 -11.22 9.98
N TYR A 212 9.30 -11.91 10.11
CA TYR A 212 8.02 -11.44 9.58
C TYR A 212 7.46 -10.29 10.41
N LEU A 213 7.55 -10.38 11.75
CA LEU A 213 7.15 -9.30 12.65
C LEU A 213 7.99 -8.04 12.41
N ASN A 214 9.32 -8.20 12.30
CA ASN A 214 10.24 -7.09 12.04
C ASN A 214 9.94 -6.44 10.67
N ALA A 215 9.65 -7.23 9.64
CA ALA A 215 9.25 -6.70 8.33
C ALA A 215 7.94 -5.91 8.39
N MET A 216 6.92 -6.40 9.12
CA MET A 216 5.66 -5.68 9.33
C MET A 216 5.87 -4.36 10.07
N VAL A 217 6.65 -4.37 11.14
CA VAL A 217 6.95 -3.18 11.95
C VAL A 217 7.72 -2.15 11.12
N ALA A 218 8.79 -2.58 10.44
CA ALA A 218 9.59 -1.69 9.59
C ALA A 218 8.78 -1.07 8.46
N THR A 219 7.90 -1.86 7.82
CA THR A 219 7.03 -1.37 6.75
C THR A 219 6.03 -0.35 7.26
N TRP A 220 5.36 -0.63 8.39
CA TRP A 220 4.37 0.28 8.96
C TRP A 220 5.00 1.63 9.36
N ILE A 221 6.15 1.62 10.03
CA ILE A 221 6.87 2.83 10.42
C ILE A 221 7.28 3.64 9.16
N ALA A 222 7.85 2.96 8.16
CA ALA A 222 8.29 3.61 6.93
C ALA A 222 7.13 4.25 6.16
N ASP A 223 6.03 3.54 5.99
CA ASP A 223 4.83 4.02 5.31
C ASP A 223 4.22 5.22 6.04
N GLU A 224 3.91 5.07 7.33
CA GLU A 224 3.29 6.14 8.12
C GLU A 224 4.14 7.41 8.15
N PHE A 225 5.45 7.26 8.32
CA PHE A 225 6.36 8.40 8.33
C PHE A 225 6.44 9.08 6.96
N VAL A 226 6.66 8.32 5.88
CA VAL A 226 6.85 8.90 4.54
C VAL A 226 5.56 9.49 4.01
N TYR A 227 4.40 8.86 4.18
CA TYR A 227 3.13 9.44 3.74
C TYR A 227 2.75 10.69 4.53
N SER A 228 3.04 10.74 5.83
CA SER A 228 2.75 11.92 6.66
C SER A 228 3.67 13.10 6.34
N ASN A 229 4.94 12.84 6.02
CA ASN A 229 5.95 13.89 5.86
C ASN A 229 6.30 14.21 4.39
N GLY A 230 5.94 13.34 3.44
CA GLY A 230 6.29 13.47 2.03
C GLY A 230 7.75 13.08 1.73
N LEU A 231 8.28 13.49 0.58
CA LEU A 231 9.63 13.12 0.14
C LEU A 231 10.76 13.83 0.91
N GLN A 232 10.49 15.04 1.42
CA GLN A 232 11.48 15.88 2.09
C GLN A 232 11.49 15.60 3.58
N THR A 233 11.94 14.41 3.98
CA THR A 233 12.06 14.03 5.39
C THR A 233 13.46 14.28 5.94
N SER A 234 13.54 14.62 7.23
CA SER A 234 14.79 14.78 7.97
C SER A 234 14.88 13.77 9.12
N GLU A 235 16.09 13.48 9.57
CA GLU A 235 16.33 12.64 10.76
C GLU A 235 15.63 13.22 12.00
N PHE A 236 15.62 14.55 12.13
CA PHE A 236 14.91 15.21 13.23
C PHE A 236 13.39 15.02 13.16
N ALA A 237 12.79 15.08 11.96
CA ALA A 237 11.37 14.77 11.79
C ALA A 237 11.07 13.30 12.14
N PHE A 238 11.97 12.38 11.78
CA PHE A 238 11.85 10.97 12.13
C PHE A 238 11.91 10.75 13.65
N PHE A 239 12.86 11.41 14.32
CA PHE A 239 12.94 11.41 15.78
C PHE A 239 11.65 11.93 16.44
N GLN A 240 11.09 13.04 15.95
CA GLN A 240 9.82 13.57 16.45
C GLN A 240 8.64 12.60 16.22
N PHE A 241 8.62 11.92 15.07
CA PHE A 241 7.63 10.89 14.78
C PHE A 241 7.72 9.72 15.78
N MET A 242 8.94 9.19 16.00
CA MET A 242 9.16 8.08 16.92
C MET A 242 8.82 8.44 18.37
N ARG A 243 9.18 9.65 18.81
CA ARG A 243 8.77 10.15 20.13
C ARG A 243 7.26 10.27 20.28
N SER A 244 6.57 10.78 19.26
CA SER A 244 5.12 10.85 19.29
C SER A 244 4.48 9.45 19.31
N LEU A 245 5.11 8.46 18.68
CA LEU A 245 4.65 7.07 18.70
C LEU A 245 4.80 6.47 20.10
N GLU A 246 5.95 6.67 20.74
CA GLU A 246 6.24 6.26 22.11
C GLU A 246 5.20 6.82 23.09
N GLU A 247 5.05 8.15 23.12
CA GLU A 247 4.10 8.86 24.00
C GLU A 247 2.64 8.37 23.81
N LYS A 248 2.24 7.99 22.59
CA LYS A 248 0.88 7.49 22.29
C LYS A 248 0.69 6.02 22.63
N SER A 249 1.78 5.28 22.81
CA SER A 249 1.76 3.85 23.14
C SER A 249 1.81 3.59 24.65
N GLU A 250 2.18 4.59 25.45
CA GLU A 250 2.16 4.50 26.91
C GLU A 250 0.76 4.14 27.42
N GLY A 251 0.67 3.01 28.14
CA GLY A 251 -0.59 2.51 28.70
C GLY A 251 -1.54 1.85 27.69
N GLU A 252 -1.12 1.68 26.44
CA GLU A 252 -1.93 1.02 25.42
C GLU A 252 -2.06 -0.49 25.71
N VAL A 253 -3.31 -0.96 25.77
CA VAL A 253 -3.64 -2.36 26.02
C VAL A 253 -4.15 -3.04 24.75
N THR A 254 -3.81 -4.31 24.59
CA THR A 254 -4.33 -5.12 23.50
C THR A 254 -5.85 -5.26 23.65
N PRO A 255 -6.64 -5.01 22.60
CA PRO A 255 -8.10 -5.13 22.68
C PRO A 255 -8.52 -6.57 22.99
N SER A 256 -9.49 -6.73 23.89
CA SER A 256 -10.03 -8.03 24.32
C SER A 256 -11.48 -8.27 23.88
N THR A 257 -12.09 -7.29 23.21
CA THR A 257 -13.46 -7.34 22.68
C THR A 257 -13.52 -6.61 21.33
N MET A 258 -14.44 -7.03 20.46
CA MET A 258 -14.67 -6.43 19.14
C MET A 258 -15.17 -4.99 19.25
#